data_AF-A0A7Y0N2X9-F1
#
_entry.id   AF-A0A7Y0N2X9-F1
#
_cell.length_a   1.000
_cell.length_b   1.000
_cell.length_c   1.000
_cell.angle_alpha   90.00
_cell.angle_beta   90.00
_cell.angle_gamma   90.00
#
_symmetry.space_group_name_H-M   'P 1'
#
loop_
_entity.id
_entity.type
_entity.pdbx_description
1 polymer ?
#
loop_
_entity_poly.entity_id
_entity_poly.type
_entity_poly.pdbx_seq_one_letter_code
_entity_poly.pdbx_strand_id
1 'polypeptide(L)'
;LSLVVANMLGTLHGFTFSAGLIDYLLNYGLATKPLLLGAVGLGFGALYFFTFSFAIRAFNLKSPGREDDDSQAAAPAGEAKSGDLARQYLKALGGHDNLTSIDACITRLRLTLKDRSVADEEVLKKLGAKGVVKLGE
;
A
#
# COMPACT_ATOMS: atom_id res chain seq x y z
N LEU A 1 -14.92 8.57 -10.87
CA LEU A 1 -16.32 8.10 -11.01
C LEU A 1 -17.16 8.48 -9.80
N SER A 2 -16.81 8.03 -8.59
CA SER A 2 -17.57 8.30 -7.36
C SER A 2 -17.82 9.78 -7.08
N LEU A 3 -16.82 10.64 -7.29
CA LEU A 3 -16.96 12.10 -7.14
C LEU A 3 -18.05 12.69 -8.04
N VAL A 4 -18.10 12.26 -9.31
CA VAL A 4 -19.10 12.75 -10.28
C VAL A 4 -20.50 12.32 -9.86
N VAL A 5 -20.66 11.05 -9.44
CA VAL A 5 -21.95 10.53 -8.95
C VAL A 5 -22.40 11.27 -7.69
N ALA A 6 -21.51 11.52 -6.74
CA ALA A 6 -21.80 12.30 -5.54
C ALA A 6 -22.27 13.73 -5.89
N ASN A 7 -21.55 14.39 -6.81
CA ASN A 7 -21.92 15.74 -7.26
C ASN A 7 -23.27 15.76 -7.99
N MET A 8 -23.56 14.78 -8.86
CA MET A 8 -24.84 14.67 -9.56
C MET A 8 -26.02 14.45 -8.60
N LEU A 9 -25.81 13.72 -7.51
CA LEU A 9 -26.82 13.48 -6.47
C LEU A 9 -26.94 14.65 -5.47
N GLY A 10 -26.04 15.64 -5.59
CA GLY A 10 -25.97 16.81 -4.71
C GLY A 10 -25.63 16.44 -3.27
N THR A 11 -24.77 15.43 -3.07
CA THR A 11 -24.24 15.12 -1.74
C THR A 11 -23.00 15.97 -1.48
N LEU A 12 -22.98 16.68 -0.36
CA LEU A 12 -21.84 17.50 0.05
C LEU A 12 -21.42 17.11 1.46
N HIS A 13 -20.13 16.79 1.62
CA HIS A 13 -19.56 16.45 2.91
C HIS A 13 -18.17 17.06 3.02
N GLY A 14 -17.96 17.85 4.08
CA GLY A 14 -16.63 18.32 4.45
C GLY A 14 -15.80 17.17 5.03
N PHE A 15 -14.49 17.23 4.84
CA PHE A 15 -13.52 16.35 5.47
C PHE A 15 -12.29 17.14 5.91
N THR A 16 -11.58 16.63 6.92
CA THR A 16 -10.39 17.29 7.46
C THR A 16 -9.12 16.82 6.76
N PHE A 17 -8.86 15.51 6.81
CA PHE A 17 -7.61 14.92 6.31
C PHE A 17 -7.83 13.80 5.29
N SER A 18 -8.71 12.83 5.59
CA SER A 18 -8.78 11.57 4.82
C SER A 18 -10.15 11.24 4.26
N ALA A 19 -11.19 12.03 4.56
CA ALA A 19 -12.58 11.73 4.20
C ALA A 19 -13.02 10.32 4.65
N GLY A 20 -12.52 9.91 5.83
CA GLY A 20 -12.77 8.58 6.39
C GLY A 20 -14.09 8.50 7.16
N LEU A 21 -14.35 7.34 7.77
CA LEU A 21 -15.54 7.14 8.61
C LEU A 21 -15.60 8.16 9.77
N ILE A 22 -14.46 8.51 10.36
CA ILE A 22 -14.38 9.50 11.44
C ILE A 22 -14.82 10.88 10.93
N ASP A 23 -14.33 11.33 9.77
CA ASP A 23 -14.75 12.58 9.15
C ASP A 23 -16.25 12.59 8.85
N TYR A 24 -16.79 11.45 8.40
CA TYR A 24 -18.21 11.26 8.10
C TYR A 24 -19.09 11.40 9.35
N LEU A 25 -18.69 10.77 10.46
CA LEU A 25 -19.44 10.83 11.72
C LEU A 25 -19.36 12.22 12.37
N LEU A 26 -18.17 12.84 12.39
CA LEU A 26 -17.97 14.15 13.01
C LEU A 26 -18.69 15.25 12.25
N ASN A 27 -18.67 15.23 10.92
CA ASN A 27 -19.31 16.26 10.09
C ASN A 27 -20.74 15.87 9.66
N TYR A 28 -21.32 14.81 10.23
CA TYR A 28 -22.63 14.29 9.83
C TYR A 28 -23.74 15.35 9.90
N GLY A 29 -23.74 16.17 10.96
CA GLY A 29 -24.71 17.25 11.17
C GLY A 29 -24.54 18.45 10.22
N LEU A 30 -23.38 18.58 9.58
CA LEU A 30 -23.07 19.66 8.62
C LEU A 30 -23.21 19.20 7.16
N ALA A 31 -23.40 17.89 6.93
CA ALA A 31 -23.41 17.30 5.60
C ALA A 31 -24.78 17.44 4.91
N THR A 32 -24.75 17.57 3.58
CA THR A 32 -25.96 17.55 2.74
C THR A 32 -26.23 16.13 2.26
N LYS A 33 -27.39 15.58 2.65
CA LYS A 33 -27.82 14.20 2.33
C LYS A 33 -26.77 13.13 2.70
N PRO A 34 -26.26 13.09 3.96
CA PRO A 34 -25.21 12.17 4.35
C PRO A 34 -25.60 10.70 4.13
N LEU A 35 -26.84 10.31 4.46
CA LEU A 35 -27.35 8.94 4.23
C LEU A 35 -27.23 8.50 2.76
N LEU A 36 -27.53 9.39 1.82
CA LEU A 36 -27.41 9.09 0.39
C LEU A 36 -25.95 8.89 -0.01
N LEU A 37 -25.03 9.69 0.55
CA LEU A 37 -23.59 9.48 0.35
C LEU A 37 -23.12 8.14 0.92
N GLY A 38 -23.63 7.74 2.09
CA GLY A 38 -23.38 6.41 2.67
C GLY A 38 -23.86 5.29 1.74
N ALA A 39 -25.07 5.40 1.18
CA ALA A 39 -25.60 4.44 0.22
C ALA A 39 -24.77 4.36 -1.07
N VAL A 40 -24.30 5.50 -1.59
CA VAL A 40 -23.37 5.55 -2.73
C VAL A 40 -22.06 4.84 -2.38
N GLY A 41 -21.51 5.09 -1.19
CA GLY A 41 -20.31 4.41 -0.69
C GLY A 41 -20.47 2.89 -0.63
N LEU A 42 -21.59 2.40 -0.11
CA LEU A 42 -21.92 0.97 -0.10
C LEU A 42 -22.06 0.40 -1.52
N GLY A 43 -22.72 1.12 -2.44
CA GLY A 43 -22.85 0.72 -3.83
C GLY A 43 -21.49 0.58 -4.53
N PHE A 44 -20.59 1.55 -4.33
CA PHE A 44 -19.21 1.46 -4.84
C PHE A 44 -18.41 0.35 -4.15
N GLY A 45 -18.62 0.11 -2.86
CA GLY A 45 -18.00 -0.99 -2.12
C GLY A 45 -18.38 -2.35 -2.71
N ALA A 46 -19.67 -2.57 -2.97
CA ALA A 46 -20.15 -3.78 -3.64
C ALA A 46 -19.58 -3.90 -5.06
N LEU A 47 -19.68 -2.83 -5.86
CA LEU A 47 -19.13 -2.78 -7.23
C LEU A 47 -17.65 -3.19 -7.25
N TYR A 48 -16.82 -2.58 -6.40
CA TYR A 48 -15.40 -2.91 -6.32
C TYR A 48 -15.17 -4.34 -5.85
N PHE A 49 -15.89 -4.78 -4.81
CA PHE A 49 -15.75 -6.15 -4.31
C PHE A 49 -15.99 -7.17 -5.42
N PHE A 50 -17.09 -7.06 -6.17
CA PHE A 50 -17.42 -8.01 -7.23
C PHE A 50 -16.50 -7.89 -8.43
N THR A 51 -16.22 -6.66 -8.91
CA THR A 51 -15.35 -6.46 -10.07
C THR A 51 -13.92 -6.92 -9.80
N PHE A 52 -13.31 -6.53 -8.67
CA PHE A 52 -11.95 -6.96 -8.33
C PHE A 52 -11.91 -8.44 -7.99
N SER A 53 -12.86 -8.99 -7.23
CA SER A 53 -12.88 -10.43 -6.94
C SER A 53 -12.99 -11.27 -8.20
N PHE A 54 -13.83 -10.84 -9.14
CA PHE A 54 -13.92 -11.48 -10.45
C PHE A 54 -12.60 -11.37 -11.21
N ALA A 55 -12.03 -10.18 -11.34
CA ALA A 55 -10.78 -9.98 -12.07
C ALA A 55 -9.60 -10.76 -11.45
N ILE A 56 -9.49 -10.79 -10.13
CA ILE A 56 -8.45 -11.53 -9.39
C ILE A 56 -8.52 -13.02 -9.71
N ARG A 57 -9.73 -13.60 -9.73
CA ARG A 57 -9.94 -15.02 -10.01
C ARG A 57 -9.83 -15.36 -11.49
N ALA A 58 -10.42 -14.55 -12.37
CA ALA A 58 -10.47 -14.79 -13.81
C ALA A 58 -9.11 -14.59 -14.49
N PHE A 59 -8.36 -13.56 -14.10
CA PHE A 59 -7.05 -13.25 -14.69
C PHE A 59 -5.87 -13.74 -13.83
N ASN A 60 -6.15 -14.47 -12.76
CA ASN A 60 -5.14 -14.94 -11.80
C ASN A 60 -4.19 -13.85 -11.30
N LEU A 61 -4.73 -12.67 -10.94
CA LEU A 61 -3.90 -11.55 -10.48
C LEU A 61 -3.20 -11.91 -9.15
N LYS A 62 -1.87 -11.69 -9.10
CA LYS A 62 -1.02 -11.88 -7.92
C LYS A 62 -1.23 -10.73 -6.91
N SER A 63 -2.38 -10.74 -6.24
CA SER A 63 -2.61 -9.87 -5.08
C SER A 63 -1.75 -10.34 -3.90
N PRO A 64 -1.46 -9.49 -2.89
CA PRO A 64 -0.75 -9.92 -1.69
C PRO A 64 -1.35 -11.20 -1.09
N GLY A 65 -0.54 -12.25 -0.90
CA GLY A 65 -0.98 -13.57 -0.45
C GLY A 65 -1.42 -14.55 -1.57
N ARG A 66 -1.35 -14.15 -2.84
CA ARG A 66 -1.54 -15.02 -4.03
C ARG A 66 -0.29 -15.03 -4.92
N GLU A 67 0.87 -14.85 -4.32
CA GLU A 67 2.16 -14.97 -5.00
C GLU A 67 2.57 -16.44 -5.02
N ASP A 68 3.33 -16.86 -6.03
CA ASP A 68 3.84 -18.23 -6.08
C ASP A 68 4.83 -18.41 -4.91
N ASP A 69 4.69 -19.50 -4.17
CA ASP A 69 5.25 -19.72 -2.83
C ASP A 69 6.78 -19.99 -2.80
N ASP A 70 7.52 -19.48 -3.80
CA ASP A 70 8.97 -19.71 -3.93
C ASP A 70 9.83 -18.85 -2.99
N SER A 71 9.20 -17.92 -2.26
CA SER A 71 9.86 -17.12 -1.25
C SER A 71 8.99 -17.08 0.01
N GLN A 72 8.92 -18.21 0.73
CA GLN A 72 8.68 -18.18 2.17
C GLN A 72 9.68 -17.19 2.78
N ALA A 73 9.20 -15.97 3.03
CA ALA A 73 9.85 -15.07 3.95
C ALA A 73 9.90 -15.82 5.28
N ALA A 74 11.09 -16.27 5.66
CA ALA A 74 11.33 -16.63 7.04
C ALA A 74 10.92 -15.40 7.84
N ALA A 75 9.81 -15.48 8.55
CA ALA A 75 9.57 -14.57 9.66
C ALA A 75 10.88 -14.54 10.45
N PRO A 76 11.46 -13.38 10.79
CA PRO A 76 12.59 -13.36 11.69
C PRO A 76 12.08 -13.95 13.01
N ALA A 77 12.30 -15.25 13.16
CA ALA A 77 12.10 -15.98 14.39
C ALA A 77 13.21 -15.47 15.31
N GLY A 78 12.82 -14.59 16.21
CA GLY A 78 13.69 -14.07 17.25
C GLY A 78 14.05 -12.60 17.06
N GLU A 79 14.30 -11.96 18.19
CA GLU A 79 14.84 -10.63 18.37
C GLU A 79 16.20 -10.49 17.67
N ALA A 80 16.22 -10.45 16.34
CA ALA A 80 17.37 -9.95 15.61
C ALA A 80 17.52 -8.49 16.05
N LYS A 81 18.61 -8.19 16.77
CA LYS A 81 18.95 -6.82 17.16
C LYS A 81 18.82 -5.94 15.92
N SER A 82 18.05 -4.86 16.01
CA SER A 82 17.68 -4.02 14.86
C SER A 82 18.87 -3.64 13.95
N GLY A 83 20.08 -3.52 14.52
CA GLY A 83 21.32 -3.31 13.77
C GLY A 83 21.75 -4.47 12.85
N ASP A 84 21.49 -5.73 13.20
CA ASP A 84 21.83 -6.88 12.36
C ASP A 84 20.88 -7.03 11.17
N LEU A 85 19.61 -6.65 11.34
CA LEU A 85 18.66 -6.59 10.22
C LEU A 85 19.07 -5.47 9.24
N ALA A 86 19.39 -4.27 9.75
CA ALA A 86 19.84 -3.15 8.93
C ALA A 86 21.11 -3.49 8.13
N ARG A 87 22.08 -4.19 8.72
CA ARG A 87 23.29 -4.66 8.03
C ARG A 87 22.98 -5.65 6.91
N GLN A 88 22.03 -6.55 7.12
CA GLN A 88 21.59 -7.51 6.09
C GLN A 88 20.92 -6.79 4.91
N TYR A 89 20.07 -5.81 5.19
CA TYR A 89 19.49 -4.94 4.15
C TYR A 89 20.57 -4.15 3.40
N LEU A 90 21.54 -3.54 4.09
CA LEU A 90 22.64 -2.82 3.46
C LEU A 90 23.45 -3.73 2.53
N LYS A 91 23.75 -4.95 2.95
CA LYS A 91 24.48 -5.92 2.13
C LYS A 91 23.71 -6.27 0.86
N ALA A 92 22.41 -6.51 0.96
CA ALA A 92 21.55 -6.82 -0.18
C ALA A 92 21.39 -5.64 -1.15
N LEU A 93 21.67 -4.41 -0.71
CA LEU A 93 21.60 -3.18 -1.51
C LEU A 93 22.95 -2.78 -2.13
N GLY A 94 24.00 -3.58 -2.00
CA GLY A 94 25.34 -3.24 -2.52
C GLY A 94 26.21 -2.42 -1.56
N GLY A 95 25.82 -2.33 -0.29
CA GLY A 95 26.57 -1.64 0.75
C GLY A 95 26.21 -0.16 0.91
N HIS A 96 26.81 0.45 1.94
CA HIS A 96 26.58 1.87 2.26
C HIS A 96 26.92 2.81 1.09
N ASP A 97 28.02 2.53 0.37
CA ASP A 97 28.51 3.41 -0.68
C ASP A 97 27.58 3.45 -1.92
N ASN A 98 26.66 2.50 -2.03
CA ASN A 98 25.66 2.47 -3.08
C ASN A 98 24.42 3.32 -2.76
N LEU A 99 24.21 3.74 -1.50
CA LEU A 99 23.07 4.56 -1.08
C LEU A 99 23.40 6.05 -1.20
N THR A 100 22.47 6.82 -1.75
CA THR A 100 22.58 8.29 -1.88
C THR A 100 21.58 9.02 -1.00
N SER A 101 20.36 8.50 -0.87
CA SER A 101 19.36 9.00 0.06
C SER A 101 18.47 7.89 0.60
N ILE A 102 17.97 8.10 1.82
CA ILE A 102 17.06 7.19 2.53
C ILE A 102 15.92 8.04 3.09
N ASP A 103 14.71 7.76 2.63
CA ASP A 103 13.49 8.40 3.11
C ASP A 103 12.49 7.36 3.60
N ALA A 104 11.85 7.61 4.73
CA ALA A 104 10.82 6.73 5.29
C ALA A 104 9.45 7.42 5.30
N CYS A 105 8.43 6.70 4.83
CA CYS A 105 7.01 7.01 5.02
C CYS A 105 6.40 5.98 5.98
N ILE A 106 5.11 6.12 6.33
CA ILE A 106 4.40 5.23 7.28
C ILE A 106 4.61 3.73 6.99
N THR A 107 4.49 3.32 5.72
CA THR A 107 4.54 1.91 5.31
C THR A 107 5.58 1.60 4.24
N ARG A 108 6.42 2.57 3.87
CA ARG A 108 7.32 2.47 2.72
C ARG A 108 8.67 3.10 3.04
N LEU A 109 9.75 2.38 2.71
CA LEU A 109 11.10 2.90 2.66
C LEU A 109 11.43 3.24 1.20
N ARG A 110 11.85 4.48 0.94
CA ARG A 110 12.29 4.97 -0.37
C ARG A 110 13.80 5.15 -0.32
N LEU A 111 14.49 4.56 -1.29
CA LEU A 111 15.94 4.54 -1.37
C LEU A 111 16.35 5.05 -2.75
N THR A 112 17.36 5.91 -2.79
CA THR A 112 18.03 6.27 -4.04
C THR A 112 19.40 5.60 -4.05
N LEU A 113 19.65 4.78 -5.06
CA LEU A 113 20.89 4.01 -5.23
C LEU A 113 21.72 4.58 -6.38
N LYS A 114 23.04 4.44 -6.31
CA LYS A 114 23.95 4.77 -7.43
C LYS A 114 23.83 3.72 -8.53
N ASP A 115 23.81 2.44 -8.14
CA ASP A 115 23.61 1.31 -9.03
C ASP A 115 22.50 0.40 -8.49
N ARG A 116 21.44 0.26 -9.26
CA ARG A 116 20.24 -0.51 -8.88
C ARG A 116 20.33 -1.97 -9.28
N SER A 117 21.26 -2.33 -10.17
CA SER A 117 21.46 -3.70 -10.63
C SER A 117 22.00 -4.62 -9.52
N VAL A 118 22.69 -4.03 -8.54
CA VAL A 118 23.27 -4.73 -7.39
C VAL A 118 22.21 -5.09 -6.33
N ALA A 119 21.01 -4.51 -6.39
CA ALA A 119 19.96 -4.76 -5.40
C ALA A 119 19.31 -6.14 -5.59
N ASP A 120 19.48 -7.01 -4.61
CA ASP A 120 18.91 -8.37 -4.60
C ASP A 120 17.48 -8.37 -4.05
N GLU A 121 16.50 -8.34 -4.96
CA GLU A 121 15.08 -8.29 -4.60
C GLU A 121 14.60 -9.52 -3.81
N GLU A 122 15.17 -10.70 -4.08
CA GLU A 122 14.76 -11.93 -3.40
C GLU A 122 15.25 -11.93 -1.95
N VAL A 123 16.48 -11.48 -1.70
CA VAL A 123 16.99 -11.32 -0.33
C VAL A 123 16.20 -10.23 0.41
N LEU A 124 15.90 -9.11 -0.23
CA LEU A 124 15.12 -8.02 0.39
C LEU A 124 13.72 -8.48 0.82
N LYS A 125 13.03 -9.28 -0.01
CA LYS A 125 11.74 -9.89 0.33
C LYS A 125 11.86 -10.88 1.47
N LYS A 126 12.87 -11.75 1.45
CA LYS A 126 13.16 -12.71 2.53
C LYS A 126 13.44 -12.05 3.87
N LEU A 127 14.07 -10.88 3.87
CA LEU A 127 14.32 -10.10 5.09
C LEU A 127 13.06 -9.42 5.65
N GLY A 128 11.95 -9.41 4.89
CA GLY A 128 10.65 -8.90 5.33
C GLY A 128 10.04 -7.79 4.47
N ALA A 129 10.65 -7.43 3.34
CA ALA A 129 10.05 -6.46 2.42
C ALA A 129 8.83 -7.08 1.73
N LYS A 130 7.63 -6.52 1.96
CA LYS A 130 6.39 -6.99 1.32
C LYS A 130 6.34 -6.75 -0.20
N GLY A 131 7.24 -5.92 -0.71
CA GLY A 131 7.36 -5.63 -2.13
C GLY A 131 8.53 -4.69 -2.39
N VAL A 132 9.24 -4.91 -3.49
CA VAL A 132 10.33 -4.06 -3.97
C VAL A 132 9.91 -3.54 -5.34
N VAL A 133 9.87 -2.22 -5.51
CA VAL A 133 9.44 -1.59 -6.77
C VAL A 133 10.55 -0.69 -7.26
N LYS A 134 11.05 -0.97 -8.47
CA LYS A 134 12.01 -0.14 -9.17
C LYS A 134 11.26 0.99 -9.91
N LEU A 135 11.26 2.19 -9.33
CA LEU A 135 10.69 3.42 -9.94
C LEU A 135 11.78 4.24 -10.65
N GLY A 136 11.51 4.77 -11.84
CA GLY A 136 12.47 5.52 -12.67
C GLY A 136 13.49 4.63 -13.38
N GLU A 137 14.28 5.19 -14.31
CA GLU A 137 15.56 4.61 -14.74
C GLU A 137 16.65 5.00 -13.73
#